data_AF-A0A0F2NTS8-F1
#
_entry.id   AF-A0A0F2NTS8-F1
#
_cell.length_a   1.000
_cell.length_b   1.000
_cell.length_c   1.000
_cell.angle_alpha   90.00
_cell.angle_beta   90.00
_cell.angle_gamma   90.00
#
_symmetry.space_group_name_H-M   'P 1'
#
loop_
_entity.id
_entity.type
_entity.pdbx_description
1 polymer ?
#
loop_
_entity_poly.entity_id
_entity_poly.type
_entity_poly.pdbx_seq_one_letter_code
_entity_poly.pdbx_strand_id
1 'polypeptide(L)'
;MWNLPNILTLLRILCIPLLVVVYFLPWEWRHPASAAIFGIAALTDWFDGYLARKLDQMTPFGAFLDPVADKLIVAVSLIVLLQTHPNLLFAVPAMVIIS
;
A
#
# COMPACT_ATOMS: atom_id res chain seq x y z
N MET A 1 13.06 -1.80 -19.59
CA MET A 1 13.10 -0.63 -18.67
C MET A 1 11.72 -0.09 -18.31
N TRP A 2 10.66 -0.42 -19.07
CA TRP A 2 9.26 -0.22 -18.66
C TRP A 2 8.51 -1.54 -18.82
N ASN A 3 8.35 -2.28 -17.73
CA ASN A 3 7.55 -3.51 -17.71
C ASN A 3 6.26 -3.21 -16.96
N LEU A 4 5.15 -3.82 -17.38
CA LEU A 4 3.84 -3.63 -16.73
C LEU A 4 3.89 -3.79 -15.19
N PRO A 5 4.64 -4.76 -14.64
CA PRO A 5 4.78 -4.93 -13.19
C PRO A 5 5.37 -3.70 -12.50
N ASN A 6 6.45 -3.10 -13.05
CA ASN A 6 7.08 -1.91 -12.46
C ASN A 6 6.14 -0.70 -12.41
N ILE A 7 5.28 -0.54 -13.41
CA ILE A 7 4.31 0.56 -13.44
C ILE A 7 3.28 0.35 -12.32
N LEU A 8 2.85 -0.88 -12.09
CA LEU A 8 1.90 -1.24 -11.04
C LEU A 8 2.51 -1.04 -9.65
N THR A 9 3.79 -1.41 -9.44
CA THR A 9 4.51 -1.12 -8.18
C THR A 9 4.62 0.39 -7.94
N LEU A 10 4.92 1.17 -8.98
CA LEU A 10 5.01 2.63 -8.86
C LEU A 10 3.65 3.26 -8.54
N LEU A 11 2.58 2.75 -9.15
CA LEU A 11 1.21 3.16 -8.88
C LEU A 11 0.84 2.87 -7.42
N ARG A 12 1.24 1.72 -6.88
CA ARG A 12 1.04 1.37 -5.46
C ARG A 12 1.74 2.35 -4.53
N ILE A 13 2.99 2.72 -4.83
CA ILE A 13 3.71 3.74 -4.07
C ILE A 13 2.97 5.08 -4.12
N LEU A 14 2.36 5.43 -5.25
CA LEU A 14 1.53 6.63 -5.40
C LEU A 14 0.19 6.52 -4.63
N CYS A 15 -0.36 5.32 -4.46
CA CYS A 15 -1.56 5.09 -3.65
C CYS A 15 -1.34 5.40 -2.16
N ILE A 16 -0.11 5.28 -1.65
CA ILE A 16 0.22 5.56 -0.25
C ILE A 16 -0.07 7.02 0.14
N PRO A 17 0.51 8.06 -0.51
CA PRO A 17 0.19 9.44 -0.21
C PRO A 17 -1.27 9.78 -0.54
N LEU A 18 -1.85 9.15 -1.58
CA LEU A 18 -3.27 9.31 -1.90
C LEU A 18 -4.18 8.85 -0.74
N LEU A 19 -3.86 7.69 -0.13
CA LEU A 19 -4.57 7.17 1.03
C LEU A 19 -4.51 8.15 2.20
N VAL A 20 -3.32 8.68 2.49
CA VAL A 20 -3.13 9.67 3.57
C VAL A 20 -3.97 10.92 3.32
N VAL A 21 -3.90 11.48 2.12
CA VAL A 21 -4.65 12.70 1.75
C VAL A 21 -6.16 12.47 1.85
N VAL A 22 -6.66 11.36 1.31
CA VAL A 22 -8.10 11.05 1.35
C VAL A 22 -8.58 10.82 2.77
N TYR A 23 -7.77 10.19 3.62
CA TYR A 23 -8.13 9.93 5.01
C TYR A 23 -8.28 11.22 5.82
N PHE A 24 -7.39 12.19 5.63
CA PHE A 24 -7.43 13.47 6.36
C PHE A 24 -8.36 14.51 5.75
N LEU A 25 -8.94 14.25 4.58
CA LEU A 25 -9.90 15.15 3.95
C LEU A 25 -11.15 15.32 4.86
N PRO A 26 -11.68 16.55 5.01
CA PRO A 26 -12.89 16.79 5.79
C PRO A 26 -14.15 16.37 5.00
N TRP A 27 -14.29 15.07 4.77
CA TRP A 27 -15.36 14.48 3.98
C TRP A 27 -15.96 13.25 4.67
N GLU A 28 -17.28 13.10 4.66
CA GLU A 28 -18.01 11.99 5.31
C GLU A 28 -17.57 10.61 4.81
N TRP A 29 -17.24 10.50 3.52
CA TRP A 29 -16.86 9.25 2.86
C TRP A 29 -15.36 8.92 2.95
N ARG A 30 -14.57 9.72 3.69
CA ARG A 30 -13.11 9.56 3.78
C ARG A 30 -12.68 8.17 4.23
N HIS A 31 -13.35 7.59 5.22
CA HIS A 31 -13.00 6.29 5.79
C HIS A 31 -13.27 5.13 4.80
N PRO A 32 -14.48 4.98 4.23
CA PRO A 32 -14.73 3.94 3.22
C PRO A 32 -13.92 4.18 1.94
N ALA A 33 -13.68 5.42 1.53
CA ALA A 33 -12.83 5.72 0.38
C ALA A 33 -11.36 5.31 0.61
N SER A 34 -10.81 5.60 1.79
CA SER A 34 -9.46 5.18 2.16
C SER A 34 -9.33 3.66 2.21
N ALA A 35 -10.36 2.97 2.74
CA ALA A 35 -10.41 1.51 2.75
C ALA A 35 -10.48 0.94 1.31
N ALA A 36 -11.23 1.57 0.42
CA ALA A 36 -11.27 1.18 -1.00
C ALA A 36 -9.91 1.40 -1.69
N ILE A 37 -9.22 2.51 -1.43
CA ILE A 37 -7.87 2.77 -1.97
C ILE A 37 -6.89 1.71 -1.48
N PHE A 38 -6.91 1.39 -0.18
CA PHE A 38 -6.09 0.32 0.38
C PHE A 38 -6.38 -1.03 -0.28
N GLY A 39 -7.67 -1.38 -0.44
CA GLY A 39 -8.09 -2.61 -1.10
C GLY A 39 -7.66 -2.69 -2.56
N ILE A 40 -7.78 -1.60 -3.32
CA ILE A 40 -7.34 -1.52 -4.73
C ILE A 40 -5.81 -1.65 -4.81
N ALA A 41 -5.07 -1.01 -3.91
CA ALA A 41 -3.61 -1.11 -3.86
C ALA A 41 -3.15 -2.56 -3.55
N ALA A 42 -3.81 -3.24 -2.61
CA ALA A 42 -3.54 -4.64 -2.30
C ALA A 42 -3.91 -5.59 -3.46
N LEU A 43 -5.01 -5.33 -4.17
CA LEU A 43 -5.37 -6.10 -5.36
C LEU A 43 -4.37 -5.88 -6.51
N THR A 44 -3.81 -4.68 -6.62
CA THR A 44 -2.84 -4.32 -7.65
C THR A 44 -1.52 -5.07 -7.46
N ASP A 45 -1.08 -5.26 -6.21
CA ASP A 45 0.06 -6.12 -5.85
C ASP A 45 -0.16 -7.58 -6.27
N TRP A 46 -1.32 -8.14 -5.93
CA TRP A 46 -1.59 -9.51 -6.33
C TRP A 46 -1.60 -9.67 -7.85
N PHE A 47 -2.14 -8.67 -8.56
CA PHE A 47 -2.21 -8.67 -10.01
C PHE A 47 -0.84 -8.52 -10.68
N ASP A 48 0.04 -7.64 -10.17
CA ASP A 48 1.38 -7.45 -10.73
C ASP A 48 2.27 -8.67 -10.52
N GLY A 49 2.19 -9.33 -9.36
CA GLY A 49 2.89 -10.58 -9.08
C GLY A 49 2.40 -11.75 -9.94
N TYR A 50 1.10 -11.78 -10.27
CA TYR A 50 0.55 -12.75 -11.23
C TYR A 50 1.04 -12.48 -12.66
N LEU A 51 1.05 -11.21 -13.08
CA LEU A 51 1.47 -10.83 -14.43
C LEU A 51 2.97 -11.01 -14.63
N ALA A 52 3.78 -10.70 -13.62
CA ALA A 52 5.23 -10.89 -13.63
C ALA A 52 5.60 -12.37 -13.84
N ARG A 53 4.89 -13.29 -13.15
CA ARG A 53 5.05 -14.74 -13.33
C ARG A 53 4.60 -15.22 -14.70
N LYS A 54 3.51 -14.67 -15.24
CA LYS A 54 2.96 -15.09 -16.53
C LYS A 54 3.78 -14.58 -17.72
N LEU A 55 4.39 -13.40 -17.60
CA LEU A 55 5.15 -12.75 -18.66
C LEU A 55 6.66 -13.02 -18.58
N ASP A 56 7.13 -13.69 -17.52
CA ASP A 56 8.56 -13.90 -17.22
C ASP A 56 9.37 -12.59 -17.19
N GLN A 57 8.71 -11.49 -16.81
CA GLN A 57 9.23 -10.12 -16.83
C GLN A 57 9.65 -9.63 -15.44
N MET A 58 10.22 -10.53 -14.64
CA MET A 58 10.77 -10.19 -13.32
C MET A 58 12.00 -9.30 -13.50
N THR A 59 12.01 -8.13 -12.86
CA THR A 59 13.19 -7.25 -12.85
C THR A 59 13.78 -7.19 -11.44
N PRO A 60 15.11 -7.11 -11.29
CA PRO A 60 15.74 -7.01 -9.98
C PRO A 60 15.32 -5.74 -9.22
N PHE A 61 15.00 -4.67 -9.94
CA PHE A 61 14.49 -3.43 -9.34
C PHE A 61 13.07 -3.59 -8.78
N GLY A 62 12.15 -4.20 -9.54
CA GLY A 62 10.79 -4.48 -9.07
C GLY A 62 10.79 -5.43 -7.88
N ALA A 63 11.61 -6.49 -7.93
CA ALA A 63 11.75 -7.44 -6.82
C ALA A 63 12.30 -6.79 -5.53
N PHE A 64 13.08 -5.71 -5.65
CA PHE A 64 13.54 -4.93 -4.50
C PHE A 64 12.46 -3.97 -3.99
N LEU A 65 11.68 -3.35 -4.89
CA LEU A 65 10.62 -2.41 -4.50
C LEU A 65 9.40 -3.09 -3.89
N ASP A 66 9.06 -4.31 -4.30
CA ASP A 66 7.88 -5.04 -3.80
C ASP A 66 7.85 -5.15 -2.26
N PRO A 67 8.88 -5.69 -1.59
CA PRO A 67 8.90 -5.77 -0.13
C PRO A 67 8.87 -4.41 0.57
N VAL A 68 9.41 -3.38 -0.07
CA VAL A 68 9.42 -2.01 0.46
C VAL A 68 8.02 -1.41 0.38
N ALA A 69 7.37 -1.50 -0.78
CA ALA A 69 6.03 -0.98 -1.00
C ALA A 69 5.00 -1.69 -0.11
N ASP A 70 5.12 -3.01 0.05
CA ASP A 70 4.24 -3.82 0.90
C ASP A 70 4.33 -3.41 2.38
N LYS A 71 5.54 -3.27 2.92
CA LYS A 71 5.71 -2.78 4.31
C LYS A 71 5.22 -1.34 4.48
N LEU A 72 5.50 -0.46 3.51
CA LEU A 72 5.14 0.95 3.62
C LEU A 72 3.62 1.16 3.61
N ILE A 73 2.88 0.48 2.73
CA ILE A 73 1.43 0.67 2.68
C ILE A 73 0.75 0.22 3.98
N VAL A 74 1.15 -0.93 4.52
CA VAL A 74 0.60 -1.43 5.79
C VAL A 74 1.00 -0.54 6.96
N ALA A 75 2.27 -0.13 7.04
CA ALA A 75 2.75 0.76 8.09
C ALA A 75 1.99 2.10 8.09
N VAL A 76 1.86 2.75 6.92
CA VAL A 76 1.16 4.03 6.80
C VAL A 76 -0.32 3.89 7.14
N SER A 77 -1.00 2.85 6.65
CA SER A 77 -2.40 2.60 7.00
C SER A 77 -2.60 2.41 8.50
N LEU A 78 -1.70 1.69 9.18
CA LEU A 78 -1.77 1.51 10.63
C LEU A 78 -1.49 2.80 11.40
N ILE A 79 -0.51 3.61 10.98
CA ILE A 79 -0.21 4.91 11.60
C ILE A 79 -1.44 5.84 11.52
N VAL A 80 -2.06 5.92 10.33
CA VAL A 80 -3.24 6.76 10.10
C VAL A 80 -4.44 6.28 10.93
N LEU A 81 -4.63 4.96 11.05
CA LEU A 81 -5.66 4.39 11.93
C LEU A 81 -5.38 4.67 13.41
N LEU A 82 -4.13 4.54 13.85
CA LEU A 82 -3.71 4.80 15.23
C LEU A 82 -4.01 6.24 15.65
N GLN A 83 -3.80 7.21 14.75
CA GLN A 83 -4.08 8.62 15.02
C GLN A 83 -5.56 8.87 15.35
N THR A 84 -6.47 8.12 14.71
CA THR A 84 -7.92 8.28 14.93
C THR A 84 -8.44 7.37 16.04
N HIS A 85 -7.82 6.21 16.20
CA HIS A 85 -8.16 5.21 17.22
C HIS A 85 -6.89 4.80 17.98
N PRO A 86 -6.49 5.56 19.01
CA PRO A 86 -5.29 5.28 19.79
C PRO A 86 -5.51 4.08 20.72
N ASN A 87 -5.52 2.88 20.13
CA ASN A 87 -5.74 1.62 20.81
C ASN A 87 -4.51 0.71 20.67
N LEU A 88 -4.22 -0.08 21.72
CA LEU A 88 -3.14 -1.05 21.72
C LEU A 88 -3.24 -2.05 20.56
N LEU A 89 -4.47 -2.36 20.14
CA LEU A 89 -4.77 -3.26 19.01
C LEU A 89 -4.12 -2.79 17.70
N PHE A 90 -4.03 -1.47 17.47
CA PHE A 90 -3.39 -0.91 16.28
C PHE A 90 -1.92 -0.54 16.55
N ALA A 91 -1.58 -0.20 17.79
CA ALA A 91 -0.21 0.16 18.19
C ALA A 91 0.77 -1.01 18.06
N VAL A 92 0.39 -2.20 18.55
CA VAL A 92 1.29 -3.37 18.55
C VAL A 92 1.66 -3.81 17.13
N PRO A 93 0.70 -4.00 16.20
CA PRO A 93 1.03 -4.33 14.81
C PRO A 93 1.86 -3.23 14.13
N ALA A 94 1.55 -1.95 14.37
CA ALA A 94 2.32 -0.84 13.79
C ALA A 94 3.78 -0.87 14.24
N MET A 95 4.03 -1.09 15.53
CA MET A 95 5.39 -1.20 16.05
C MET A 95 6.14 -2.37 15.42
N VAL A 96 5.54 -3.57 15.36
CA VAL A 96 6.18 -4.78 14.80
C VAL A 96 6.52 -4.64 13.32
N ILE A 97 5.68 -3.95 12.54
CA ILE A 97 5.92 -3.77 11.10
C ILE A 97 6.99 -2.72 10.82
N ILE A 98 7.10 -1.70 11.68
CA ILE A 98 8.06 -0.59 11.52
C ILE A 98 9.46 -0.96 12.06
N SER A 99 9.54 -1.75 13.13
CA SER A 99 10.79 -2.21 13.76
C SER A 99 11.52 -3.26 12.91
#